data_AF-A0A0C3CIL1-F1
#
_entry.id   AF-A0A0C3CIL1-F1
#
_cell.length_a   1.000
_cell.length_b   1.000
_cell.length_c   1.000
_cell.angle_alpha   90.00
_cell.angle_beta   90.00
_cell.angle_gamma   90.00
#
_symmetry.space_group_name_H-M   'P 1'
#
loop_
_entity.id
_entity.type
_entity.pdbx_description
1 polymer ?
#
loop_
_entity_poly.entity_id
_entity_poly.type
_entity_poly.pdbx_seq_one_letter_code
_entity_poly.pdbx_strand_id
1 'polypeptide(L)'
;MTYRKAILFQSPDSLQNSSYNILHYKALTDPVGMLRRRLFSYASDPWEGETLALKMALIDAIENWDTFTEGGPPCPVVSDPEDVHETRQLDEAQSRADKTLETCQNMIRCALDGWMPVERFEEVMVRSNKLKEATLEAAAESELRSRSIGPWTIWMKKNTCKLCK
;
A
#
# COMPACT_ATOMS: atom_id res chain seq x y z
N MET A 1 -2.67 -9.83 0.40
CA MET A 1 -1.92 -8.75 -0.28
C MET A 1 -2.49 -7.44 0.21
N THR A 2 -1.94 -6.98 1.32
CA THR A 2 -2.43 -5.80 2.03
C THR A 2 -1.79 -4.60 1.35
N TYR A 3 -2.42 -4.10 0.28
CA TYR A 3 -2.06 -2.81 -0.31
C TYR A 3 -1.98 -1.82 0.83
N ARG A 4 -0.79 -1.24 1.03
CA ARG A 4 -0.52 -0.33 2.13
C ARG A 4 -1.69 0.61 2.26
N LYS A 5 -2.45 0.48 3.34
CA LYS A 5 -3.42 1.49 3.74
C LYS A 5 -2.63 2.75 4.05
N ALA A 6 -2.31 3.53 3.01
CA ALA A 6 -2.06 4.96 3.14
C ALA A 6 -3.31 5.69 3.68
N ILE A 7 -4.42 4.97 3.88
CA ILE A 7 -5.75 5.51 4.15
C ILE A 7 -5.99 5.85 5.63
N LEU A 8 -5.14 5.46 6.60
CA LEU A 8 -5.41 5.82 8.00
C LEU A 8 -4.82 7.15 8.47
N PHE A 9 -3.87 7.77 7.75
CA PHE A 9 -3.22 9.02 8.23
C PHE A 9 -3.49 10.27 7.39
N GLN A 10 -4.14 10.13 6.25
CA GLN A 10 -4.68 11.25 5.46
C GLN A 10 -6.15 11.00 5.12
N SER A 11 -6.95 10.61 6.13
CA SER A 11 -8.41 10.66 5.98
C SER A 11 -8.82 12.09 5.59
N PRO A 12 -9.79 12.30 4.70
CA PRO A 12 -10.35 13.62 4.42
C PRO A 12 -10.78 14.41 5.69
N ASP A 13 -10.99 13.72 6.81
CA ASP A 13 -11.22 14.31 8.13
C ASP A 13 -10.05 15.18 8.63
N SER A 14 -8.80 14.88 8.25
CA SER A 14 -7.62 15.66 8.70
C SER A 14 -7.60 17.07 8.12
N LEU A 15 -8.07 17.25 6.88
CA LEU A 15 -8.22 18.57 6.26
C LEU A 15 -9.33 19.37 6.93
N GLN A 16 -10.44 18.71 7.26
CA GLN A 16 -11.58 19.34 7.92
C GLN A 16 -11.22 19.77 9.35
N ASN A 17 -10.42 18.99 10.07
CA ASN A 17 -10.00 19.34 11.44
C ASN A 17 -9.06 20.56 11.51
N SER A 18 -8.31 20.84 10.44
CA SER A 18 -7.36 21.96 10.41
C SER A 18 -8.02 23.34 10.56
N SER A 19 -9.26 23.48 10.08
CA SER A 19 -10.01 24.74 10.14
C SER A 19 -10.75 24.95 11.47
N TYR A 20 -11.14 23.88 12.15
CA TYR A 20 -11.90 23.95 13.42
C TYR A 20 -11.02 23.82 14.67
N ASN A 21 -9.90 23.09 14.60
CA ASN A 21 -8.99 22.93 15.73
C ASN A 21 -7.52 22.74 15.29
N ILE A 22 -6.82 23.86 15.15
CA ILE A 22 -5.43 23.88 14.67
C ILE A 22 -4.46 23.16 15.60
N LEU A 23 -4.71 23.16 16.92
CA LEU A 23 -3.86 22.48 17.90
C LEU A 23 -3.99 20.97 17.77
N HIS A 24 -5.21 20.48 17.59
CA HIS A 24 -5.48 19.07 17.33
C HIS A 24 -4.87 18.62 16.00
N TYR A 25 -5.02 19.43 14.94
CA TYR A 25 -4.36 19.14 13.67
C TYR A 25 -2.84 19.07 13.82
N LYS A 26 -2.21 20.05 14.48
CA LYS A 26 -0.75 20.05 14.74
C LYS A 26 -0.30 18.79 15.48
N ALA A 27 -1.04 18.38 16.51
CA ALA A 27 -0.75 17.15 17.25
C ALA A 27 -0.92 15.88 16.38
N LEU A 28 -1.93 15.86 15.50
CA LEU A 28 -2.16 14.76 14.57
C LEU A 28 -1.14 14.71 13.43
N THR A 29 -0.53 15.82 13.05
CA THR A 29 0.50 15.87 11.98
C THR A 29 1.92 15.90 12.54
N ASP A 30 2.08 15.81 13.86
CA ASP A 30 3.40 15.74 14.49
C ASP A 30 4.18 14.54 13.95
N PRO A 31 5.41 14.73 13.39
CA PRO A 31 6.17 13.65 12.78
C PRO A 31 6.47 12.48 13.72
N VAL A 32 6.83 12.77 14.97
CA VAL A 32 7.13 11.75 15.99
C VAL A 32 5.86 10.97 16.33
N GLY A 33 4.75 11.68 16.56
CA GLY A 33 3.45 11.09 16.80
C GLY A 33 2.94 10.26 15.62
N MET A 34 3.17 10.68 14.37
CA MET A 34 2.86 9.88 13.18
C MET A 34 3.66 8.58 13.16
N LEU A 35 4.98 8.64 13.41
CA LEU A 35 5.83 7.46 13.40
C LEU A 35 5.49 6.48 14.54
N ARG A 36 5.20 6.98 15.75
CA ARG A 36 4.68 6.16 16.88
C ARG A 36 3.42 5.39 16.48
N ARG A 37 2.45 6.08 15.87
CA ARG A 37 1.18 5.47 15.47
C ARG A 37 1.35 4.47 14.32
N ARG A 38 2.24 4.74 13.35
CA ARG A 38 2.58 3.78 12.28
C ARG A 38 3.18 2.50 12.85
N LEU A 39 4.20 2.61 13.71
CA LEU A 39 4.81 1.46 14.39
C LEU A 39 3.77 0.61 15.13
N PHE A 40 2.94 1.26 15.95
CA PHE A 40 1.89 0.57 16.68
C PHE A 40 0.91 -0.14 15.75
N SER A 41 0.45 0.54 14.69
CA SER A 41 -0.51 -0.04 13.73
C SER A 41 0.07 -1.26 13.03
N TYR A 42 1.28 -1.13 12.46
CA TYR A 42 1.91 -2.23 11.73
C TYR A 42 2.33 -3.40 12.61
N ALA A 43 2.73 -3.15 13.85
CA ALA A 43 3.04 -4.21 14.80
C ALA A 43 1.79 -4.95 15.30
N SER A 44 0.64 -4.26 15.32
CA SER A 44 -0.65 -4.80 15.80
C SER A 44 -1.42 -5.56 14.72
N ASP A 45 -1.18 -5.28 13.44
CA ASP A 45 -1.79 -6.04 12.34
C ASP A 45 -1.36 -7.51 12.43
N PRO A 46 -2.19 -8.49 12.01
CA PRO A 46 -1.76 -9.89 11.92
C PRO A 46 -0.55 -9.99 10.98
N TRP A 47 0.53 -10.68 11.40
CA TRP A 47 1.76 -10.80 10.62
C TRP A 47 1.63 -11.79 9.44
N GLU A 48 0.43 -11.86 8.85
CA GLU A 48 0.13 -12.66 7.68
C GLU A 48 0.40 -11.85 6.42
N GLY A 49 1.53 -12.16 5.76
CA GLY A 49 1.92 -11.55 4.50
C GLY A 49 3.22 -10.79 4.59
N GLU A 50 3.21 -9.53 4.14
CA GLU A 50 4.40 -8.72 3.98
C GLU A 50 4.64 -7.80 5.18
N THR A 51 5.85 -7.82 5.74
CA THR A 51 6.26 -7.03 6.90
C THR A 51 7.10 -5.80 6.52
N LEU A 52 7.22 -5.48 5.23
CA LEU A 52 8.10 -4.41 4.74
C LEU A 52 7.74 -3.04 5.33
N ALA A 53 6.45 -2.73 5.46
CA ALA A 53 6.00 -1.46 6.05
C ALA A 53 6.40 -1.33 7.53
N LEU A 54 6.35 -2.43 8.29
CA LEU A 54 6.83 -2.47 9.66
C LEU A 54 8.35 -2.27 9.72
N LYS A 55 9.09 -2.97 8.85
CA LYS A 55 10.56 -2.86 8.79
C LYS A 55 11.01 -1.43 8.44
N MET A 56 10.35 -0.79 7.47
CA MET A 56 10.60 0.63 7.14
C MET A 56 10.30 1.55 8.32
N ALA A 57 9.18 1.35 9.03
CA ALA A 57 8.86 2.16 10.21
C ALA A 57 9.87 1.96 11.35
N LEU A 58 10.46 0.77 11.50
CA LEU A 58 11.53 0.52 12.47
C LEU A 58 12.83 1.22 12.08
N ILE A 59 13.21 1.17 10.80
CA ILE A 59 14.37 1.91 10.28
C ILE A 59 14.22 3.41 10.57
N ASP A 60 13.07 3.99 10.21
CA ASP A 60 12.75 5.39 10.49
C ASP A 60 12.86 5.70 12.00
N ALA A 61 12.43 4.78 12.86
CA ALA A 61 12.48 4.95 14.32
C ALA A 61 13.91 4.93 14.88
N ILE A 62 14.75 4.04 14.34
CA ILE A 62 16.15 3.93 14.73
C ILE A 62 16.92 5.19 14.30
N GLU A 63 16.67 5.70 13.09
CA GLU A 63 17.32 6.92 12.59
C GLU A 63 16.87 8.18 13.32
N ASN A 64 15.63 8.20 13.83
CA ASN A 64 15.06 9.33 14.56
C ASN A 64 15.05 9.12 16.09
N TRP A 65 15.82 8.15 16.60
CA TRP A 65 15.75 7.70 18.00
C TRP A 65 15.97 8.82 19.03
N ASP A 66 16.88 9.75 18.75
CA ASP A 66 17.14 10.89 19.62
C ASP A 66 15.89 11.77 19.81
N THR A 67 15.15 11.99 18.72
CA THR A 67 13.87 12.71 18.73
C THR A 67 12.78 11.98 19.54
N PHE A 68 12.84 10.64 19.64
CA PHE A 68 11.88 9.87 20.43
C PHE A 68 12.12 9.94 21.93
N THR A 69 13.39 10.04 22.31
CA THR A 69 13.85 9.89 23.68
C THR A 69 14.24 11.22 24.33
N GLU A 70 14.26 12.30 23.56
CA GLU A 70 14.62 13.65 24.01
C GLU A 70 15.98 13.67 24.72
N GLY A 71 16.98 13.01 24.12
CA GLY A 71 18.31 12.84 24.70
C GLY A 71 18.41 11.71 25.75
N GLY A 72 17.51 10.74 25.68
CA GLY A 72 17.51 9.55 26.53
C GLY A 72 18.60 8.53 26.16
N PRO A 73 18.48 7.26 26.60
CA PRO A 73 19.49 6.24 26.35
C PRO A 73 19.68 5.99 24.84
N PRO A 74 20.86 5.50 24.42
CA PRO A 74 21.11 5.15 23.03
C PRO A 74 20.11 4.10 22.52
N CYS A 75 19.89 4.06 21.20
CA CYS A 75 18.96 3.11 20.61
C CYS A 75 19.38 1.67 20.96
N PRO A 76 18.47 0.84 21.49
CA PRO A 76 18.80 -0.54 21.86
C PRO A 76 18.95 -1.45 20.63
N VAL A 77 18.56 -0.98 19.45
CA VAL A 77 18.60 -1.73 18.19
C VAL A 77 19.59 -1.05 17.25
N VAL A 78 20.48 -1.84 16.66
CA VAL A 78 21.41 -1.40 15.63
C VAL A 78 21.02 -2.09 14.33
N SER A 79 20.81 -1.30 13.28
CA SER A 79 20.54 -1.83 11.94
C SER A 79 21.83 -1.98 11.14
N ASP A 80 21.93 -3.05 10.37
CA ASP A 80 22.98 -3.22 9.38
C ASP A 80 22.75 -2.24 8.20
N PRO A 81 23.76 -1.41 7.83
CA PRO A 81 23.61 -0.48 6.71
C PRO A 81 23.21 -1.14 5.39
N GLU A 82 23.66 -2.36 5.12
CA GLU A 82 23.28 -3.09 3.90
C GLU A 82 21.80 -3.48 3.95
N ASP A 83 21.34 -4.04 5.08
CA ASP A 83 19.93 -4.41 5.27
C ASP A 83 18.99 -3.20 5.14
N VAL A 84 19.41 -2.04 5.66
CA VAL A 84 18.69 -0.78 5.49
C VAL A 84 18.61 -0.39 4.02
N HIS A 85 19.72 -0.50 3.28
CA HIS A 85 19.78 -0.17 1.87
C HIS A 85 18.86 -1.07 1.03
N GLU A 86 18.97 -2.38 1.20
CA GLU A 86 18.12 -3.37 0.51
C GLU A 86 16.63 -3.15 0.82
N THR A 87 16.30 -2.89 2.09
CA THR A 87 14.92 -2.64 2.51
C THR A 87 14.33 -1.41 1.82
N ARG A 88 15.11 -0.33 1.69
CA ARG A 88 14.69 0.88 0.97
C ARG A 88 14.50 0.62 -0.52
N GLN A 89 15.39 -0.12 -1.16
CA GLN A 89 15.22 -0.48 -2.57
C GLN A 89 13.93 -1.29 -2.79
N LEU A 90 13.65 -2.24 -1.88
CA LEU A 90 12.43 -3.04 -1.94
C LEU A 90 11.19 -2.17 -1.72
N ASP A 91 11.24 -1.23 -0.77
CA ASP A 91 10.16 -0.26 -0.50
C ASP A 91 9.82 0.57 -1.74
N GLU A 92 10.85 1.08 -2.42
CA GLU A 92 10.67 1.82 -3.66
C GLU A 92 10.10 0.96 -4.79
N ALA A 93 10.59 -0.28 -4.94
CA ALA A 93 10.09 -1.21 -5.93
C ALA A 93 8.62 -1.56 -5.70
N GLN A 94 8.24 -1.80 -4.43
CA GLN A 94 6.86 -2.03 -4.04
C GLN A 94 6.00 -0.79 -4.30
N SER A 95 6.45 0.41 -3.91
CA SER A 95 5.74 1.67 -4.13
C SER A 95 5.48 1.94 -5.62
N ARG A 96 6.45 1.60 -6.49
CA ARG A 96 6.24 1.64 -7.95
C ARG A 96 5.18 0.64 -8.40
N ALA A 97 5.25 -0.60 -7.93
CA ALA A 97 4.29 -1.64 -8.28
C ALA A 97 2.86 -1.28 -7.82
N ASP A 98 2.71 -0.75 -6.62
CA ASP A 98 1.44 -0.29 -6.04
C ASP A 98 0.83 0.84 -6.89
N LYS A 99 1.61 1.85 -7.28
CA LYS A 99 1.15 2.94 -8.16
C LYS A 99 0.74 2.44 -9.53
N THR A 100 1.49 1.50 -10.10
CA THR A 100 1.12 0.86 -11.37
C THR A 100 -0.21 0.12 -11.23
N LEU A 101 -0.40 -0.62 -10.14
CA LEU A 101 -1.66 -1.32 -9.91
C LEU A 101 -2.83 -0.35 -9.71
N GLU A 102 -2.67 0.71 -8.92
CA GLU A 102 -3.69 1.73 -8.72
C GLU A 102 -4.10 2.35 -10.06
N THR A 103 -3.12 2.65 -10.92
CA THR A 103 -3.37 3.15 -12.28
C THR A 103 -4.18 2.14 -13.10
N CYS A 104 -3.83 0.84 -13.05
CA CYS A 104 -4.60 -0.22 -13.69
C CYS A 104 -6.04 -0.32 -13.15
N GLN A 105 -6.22 -0.27 -11.82
CA GLN A 105 -7.53 -0.31 -11.18
C GLN A 105 -8.40 0.87 -11.58
N ASN A 106 -7.81 2.08 -11.68
CA ASN A 106 -8.50 3.28 -12.15
C ASN A 106 -8.94 3.17 -13.62
N MET A 107 -8.11 2.58 -14.48
CA MET A 107 -8.47 2.31 -15.89
C MET A 107 -9.60 1.29 -16.01
N ILE A 108 -9.57 0.23 -15.19
CA ILE A 108 -10.58 -0.83 -15.16
C ILE A 108 -11.88 -0.34 -14.48
N ARG A 109 -11.77 0.61 -13.54
CA ARG A 109 -12.80 1.11 -12.62
C ARG A 109 -13.31 0.04 -11.64
N CYS A 110 -12.42 -0.77 -11.10
CA CYS A 110 -12.71 -1.74 -10.05
C CYS A 110 -12.25 -1.24 -8.68
N ALA A 111 -12.84 -1.79 -7.60
CA ALA A 111 -12.37 -1.54 -6.26
C ALA A 111 -11.02 -2.26 -6.00
N LEU A 112 -10.33 -1.83 -4.94
CA LEU A 112 -9.01 -2.33 -4.55
C LEU A 112 -8.98 -3.85 -4.31
N ASP A 113 -10.08 -4.39 -3.77
CA ASP A 113 -10.30 -5.81 -3.51
C ASP A 113 -10.78 -6.59 -4.75
N GLY A 114 -10.85 -5.93 -5.91
CA GLY A 114 -11.38 -6.48 -7.14
C GLY A 114 -12.91 -6.59 -7.16
N TRP A 115 -13.60 -6.11 -6.12
CA TRP A 115 -15.05 -6.19 -6.05
C TRP A 115 -15.72 -5.21 -7.02
N MET A 116 -16.83 -5.65 -7.60
CA MET A 116 -17.69 -4.82 -8.45
C MET A 116 -19.13 -5.35 -8.45
N PRO A 117 -20.14 -4.47 -8.66
CA PRO A 117 -21.51 -4.90 -8.91
C PRO A 117 -21.63 -5.77 -10.16
N VAL A 118 -22.56 -6.73 -10.16
CA VAL A 118 -22.75 -7.69 -11.26
C VAL A 118 -23.13 -6.97 -12.56
N GLU A 119 -23.87 -5.87 -12.46
CA GLU A 119 -24.33 -5.04 -13.58
C GLU A 119 -23.15 -4.44 -14.36
N ARG A 120 -22.02 -4.22 -13.68
CA ARG A 120 -20.81 -3.63 -14.25
C ARG A 120 -19.77 -4.68 -14.65
N PHE A 121 -20.02 -5.95 -14.39
CA PHE A 121 -19.03 -7.01 -14.58
C PHE A 121 -18.55 -7.09 -16.04
N GLU A 122 -19.47 -7.17 -16.99
CA GLU A 122 -19.10 -7.32 -18.41
C GLU A 122 -18.32 -6.10 -18.93
N GLU A 123 -18.72 -4.88 -18.54
CA GLU A 123 -18.02 -3.65 -18.88
C GLU A 123 -16.58 -3.65 -18.32
N VAL A 124 -16.43 -4.06 -17.07
CA VAL A 124 -15.13 -4.17 -16.40
C VAL A 124 -14.24 -5.23 -17.05
N MET A 125 -14.79 -6.38 -17.44
CA MET A 125 -14.06 -7.42 -18.16
C MET A 125 -13.55 -6.94 -19.52
N VAL A 126 -14.37 -6.19 -20.27
CA VAL A 126 -13.94 -5.59 -21.55
C VAL A 126 -12.76 -4.65 -21.33
N ARG A 127 -12.81 -3.78 -20.31
CA ARG A 127 -11.70 -2.88 -19.98
C ARG A 127 -10.45 -3.62 -19.54
N SER A 128 -10.61 -4.66 -18.72
CA SER A 128 -9.49 -5.49 -18.28
C SER A 128 -8.82 -6.21 -19.44
N ASN A 129 -9.59 -6.78 -20.35
CA ASN A 129 -9.03 -7.48 -21.51
C ASN A 129 -8.26 -6.52 -22.41
N LYS A 130 -8.80 -5.32 -22.66
CA LYS A 130 -8.07 -4.27 -23.39
C LYS A 130 -6.76 -3.87 -22.72
N LEU A 131 -6.77 -3.70 -21.40
CA LEU A 131 -5.55 -3.37 -20.65
C LEU A 131 -4.52 -4.51 -20.72
N LYS A 132 -4.98 -5.76 -20.63
CA LYS A 132 -4.13 -6.95 -20.77
C LYS A 132 -3.51 -7.03 -22.16
N GLU A 133 -4.30 -6.83 -23.22
CA GLU A 133 -3.82 -6.82 -24.61
C GLU A 133 -2.75 -5.74 -24.80
N ALA A 134 -3.02 -4.50 -24.38
CA ALA A 134 -2.06 -3.40 -24.46
C ALA A 134 -0.76 -3.71 -23.67
N THR A 135 -0.88 -4.34 -22.50
CA THR A 135 0.29 -4.76 -21.70
C THR A 135 1.11 -5.84 -22.41
N LEU A 136 0.45 -6.81 -23.06
CA LEU A 136 1.12 -7.87 -23.81
C LEU A 136 1.76 -7.35 -25.10
N GLU A 137 1.17 -6.35 -25.75
CA GLU A 137 1.75 -5.66 -26.91
C GLU A 137 2.99 -4.86 -26.52
N ALA A 138 2.96 -4.17 -25.37
CA ALA A 138 4.10 -3.42 -24.85
C ALA A 138 5.22 -4.30 -24.29
N ALA A 139 4.93 -5.55 -23.91
CA ALA A 139 5.92 -6.50 -23.42
C ALA A 139 6.81 -7.00 -24.57
N ALA A 140 8.00 -6.38 -24.70
CA ALA A 140 8.99 -6.70 -25.73
C ALA A 140 9.65 -8.09 -25.56
N GLU A 141 9.64 -8.66 -24.35
CA GLU A 141 10.34 -9.90 -24.02
C GLU A 141 9.38 -11.07 -23.81
N SER A 142 9.73 -12.25 -24.36
CA SER A 142 8.87 -13.45 -24.34
C SER A 142 8.58 -13.97 -22.92
N GLU A 143 9.52 -13.81 -21.99
CA GLU A 143 9.36 -14.18 -20.59
C GLU A 143 8.43 -13.21 -19.85
N LEU A 144 8.59 -11.90 -20.08
CA LEU A 144 7.73 -10.86 -19.52
C LEU A 144 6.29 -10.98 -20.05
N ARG A 145 6.14 -11.37 -21.32
CA ARG A 145 4.86 -11.71 -21.94
C ARG A 145 4.24 -12.96 -21.30
N SER A 146 5.02 -14.00 -21.03
CA SER A 146 4.56 -15.24 -20.38
C SER A 146 4.13 -15.02 -18.93
N ARG A 147 4.93 -14.28 -18.14
CA ARG A 147 4.61 -13.91 -16.75
C ARG A 147 3.36 -13.02 -16.66
N SER A 148 3.09 -12.22 -17.69
CA SER A 148 1.91 -11.36 -17.79
C SER A 148 0.61 -12.11 -18.13
N ILE A 149 0.65 -13.41 -18.45
CA ILE A 149 -0.57 -14.17 -18.81
C ILE A 149 -1.24 -14.82 -17.58
N GLY A 150 -0.45 -15.30 -16.62
CA GLY A 150 -0.91 -16.11 -15.48
C GLY A 150 -1.69 -15.38 -14.36
N PRO A 151 -1.31 -14.15 -13.94
CA PRO A 151 -1.94 -13.49 -12.78
C PRO A 151 -3.34 -12.89 -13.05
N TRP A 152 -3.65 -12.52 -14.30
CA TRP A 152 -4.88 -11.77 -14.62
C TRP A 152 -6.17 -12.58 -14.47
N THR A 153 -6.11 -13.90 -14.65
CA THR A 153 -7.28 -14.79 -14.57
C THR A 153 -7.75 -15.07 -13.14
N ILE A 154 -6.90 -14.81 -12.14
CA ILE A 154 -7.18 -15.16 -10.74
C ILE A 154 -8.03 -14.09 -10.04
N TRP A 155 -7.90 -12.81 -10.42
CA TRP A 155 -8.54 -11.68 -9.74
C TRP A 155 -9.97 -11.36 -10.19
N MET A 156 -10.43 -11.86 -11.34
CA MET A 156 -11.73 -11.47 -11.93
C MET A 156 -12.78 -12.57 -11.89
N LYS A 157 -13.03 -13.13 -10.69
CA LYS A 157 -14.10 -14.12 -10.52
C LYS A 157 -15.44 -13.40 -10.31
N LYS A 158 -16.47 -13.77 -11.09
CA LYS A 158 -17.87 -13.38 -10.82
C LYS A 158 -18.25 -13.88 -9.43
N ASN A 159 -18.32 -12.99 -8.45
CA ASN A 159 -18.94 -13.30 -7.17
C ASN A 159 -20.46 -13.31 -7.36
N THR A 160 -21.00 -14.47 -7.71
CA THR A 160 -22.44 -14.72 -7.58
C THR A 160 -22.72 -15.09 -6.13
N CYS A 161 -23.06 -14.08 -5.31
CA CYS A 161 -23.56 -14.34 -3.96
C CYS A 161 -24.89 -15.13 -4.10
N LYS A 162 -24.86 -16.43 -3.78
CA LYS A 162 -26.05 -17.31 -3.84
C LYS A 162 -27.12 -16.98 -2.79
N LEU A 163 -26.87 -16.01 -1.91
CA LEU A 163 -27.73 -15.64 -0.77
C LEU A 163 -28.54 -14.35 -0.97
N CYS A 164 -28.38 -13.63 -2.09
CA CYS A 164 -29.16 -12.42 -2.40
C CYS A 164 -30.25 -12.71 -3.46
N LYS A 165 -31.18 -13.63 -3.16
CA LYS A 165 -32.43 -13.79 -3.92
C LYS A 165 -33.62 -13.40 -3.05
#